data_AF-A0A085TTQ9-F1
#
_entry.id   AF-A0A085TTQ9-F1
#
_cell.length_a   1.000
_cell.length_b   1.000
_cell.length_c   1.000
_cell.angle_alpha   90.00
_cell.angle_beta   90.00
_cell.angle_gamma   90.00
#
_symmetry.space_group_name_H-M   'P 1'
#
loop_
_entity.id
_entity.type
_entity.pdbx_description
1 polymer ?
#
loop_
_entity_poly.entity_id
_entity_poly.type
_entity_poly.pdbx_seq_one_letter_code
_entity_poly.pdbx_strand_id
1 'polypeptide(L)'
;MSRALVQNTNISATKGRRAGAIQIMDISDDNQIFSLLLLKTKNDQPLEIPFLPDDIHGRLEYIADAQSLHNPISEPVAAVDEKSSASLQANNLYIYPLFLNPLTGEDPISANSLHYWWRELLKICEDIVHEKRVKELGPNAVRLTFFDKSGSPVWDIHSIRVAVATTLLDQGVPPTVVQHFLGHASLVMTLHYHAYSPERVHAEINAAREARRVKAARALSEAESEEELDSIIHGLFGGLAAQVGSGEGLQLAKELLTKRGPLANSPDAISVFSHGICPGASCSSGGEKKGNYYFGVHRDKACSRCRFRLTGPAFLNGLVMNANILILEIGDSVRKEQQLNMELLNAGREGEPVGVIETRISQERSFRDELWADWAAEYKTIEECVKLQEQENSSMPVELGHVSHYIREGDLFDLVQTIVSNTDMIVGARMDMPTGLVERRNEMLWEIAARNGDVGQYLLSLPEIERKEAMDRYGALLAAVPENRRAEVSVSSLREQLENMPPTFLEPTYG
;
A
#
# COMPACT_ATOMS: atom_id res chain seq x y z
N MET A 1 -17.64 35.68 -15.43
CA MET A 1 -17.25 37.10 -15.65
C MET A 1 -16.63 37.18 -17.03
N SER A 2 -17.20 37.93 -17.98
CA SER A 2 -16.52 38.15 -19.26
C SER A 2 -15.25 38.96 -18.99
N ARG A 3 -14.09 38.33 -19.14
CA ARG A 3 -12.80 38.97 -18.87
C ARG A 3 -12.48 39.89 -20.05
N ALA A 4 -12.56 41.20 -19.85
CA ALA A 4 -12.19 42.18 -20.85
C ALA A 4 -10.67 42.13 -21.06
N LEU A 5 -10.24 41.79 -22.28
CA LEU A 5 -8.83 41.86 -22.66
C LEU A 5 -8.37 43.32 -22.62
N VAL A 6 -7.35 43.61 -21.80
CA VAL A 6 -6.74 44.94 -21.70
C VAL A 6 -5.67 45.09 -22.78
N GLN A 7 -5.58 46.27 -23.39
CA GLN A 7 -4.54 46.56 -24.38
C GLN A 7 -3.15 46.52 -23.73
N ASN A 8 -2.24 45.69 -24.26
CA ASN A 8 -0.85 45.67 -23.84
C ASN A 8 -0.15 46.96 -24.33
N THR A 9 0.28 47.81 -23.41
CA THR A 9 0.93 49.11 -23.66
C THR A 9 2.46 49.04 -23.67
N ASN A 10 3.05 47.85 -23.49
CA ASN A 10 4.50 47.69 -23.46
C ASN A 10 5.12 48.01 -24.84
N ILE A 11 6.27 48.69 -24.86
CA ILE A 11 6.99 49.07 -26.08
C ILE A 11 7.42 47.85 -26.92
N SER A 12 7.58 46.70 -26.27
CA SER A 12 7.92 45.42 -26.89
C SER A 12 6.70 44.64 -27.43
N ALA A 13 5.48 45.15 -27.21
CA ALA A 13 4.26 44.47 -27.63
C ALA A 13 4.15 44.39 -29.16
N THR A 14 4.08 43.17 -29.69
CA THR A 14 3.96 42.92 -31.13
C THR A 14 2.50 42.65 -31.51
N LYS A 15 1.94 43.45 -32.42
CA LYS A 15 0.55 43.28 -32.88
C LYS A 15 0.35 41.88 -33.50
N GLY A 16 -0.66 41.16 -33.03
CA GLY A 16 -1.00 39.80 -33.51
C GLY A 16 -0.23 38.67 -32.82
N ARG A 17 0.77 38.95 -31.98
CA ARG A 17 1.47 37.94 -31.18
C ARG A 17 0.66 37.62 -29.93
N ARG A 18 0.02 36.44 -29.92
CA ARG A 18 -0.73 35.90 -28.76
C ARG A 18 0.13 34.97 -27.90
N ALA A 19 1.38 35.36 -27.64
CA ALA A 19 2.33 34.52 -26.91
C ALA A 19 2.93 35.31 -25.75
N GLY A 20 2.58 34.90 -24.53
CA GLY A 20 3.16 35.36 -23.26
C GLY A 20 3.51 34.17 -22.38
N ALA A 21 4.24 34.39 -21.29
CA ALA A 21 4.48 33.34 -20.30
C ALA A 21 3.18 32.91 -19.60
N ILE A 22 2.26 33.84 -19.37
CA ILE A 22 0.89 33.57 -18.92
C ILE A 22 -0.03 33.69 -20.13
N GLN A 23 -0.88 32.68 -20.35
CA GLN A 23 -1.78 32.61 -21.51
C GLN A 23 -3.19 32.22 -21.08
N ILE A 24 -4.15 32.45 -21.97
CA ILE A 24 -5.51 31.93 -21.84
C ILE A 24 -5.60 30.71 -22.75
N MET A 25 -5.92 29.57 -22.16
CA MET A 25 -6.12 28.30 -22.86
C MET A 25 -7.61 27.95 -22.87
N ASP A 26 -8.13 27.63 -24.06
CA ASP A 26 -9.48 27.12 -24.24
C ASP A 26 -9.48 25.60 -23.99
N ILE A 27 -10.18 25.14 -22.95
CA ILE A 27 -10.37 23.70 -22.67
C ILE A 27 -11.60 23.17 -23.41
N SER A 28 -12.62 24.01 -23.56
CA SER A 28 -13.85 23.74 -24.30
C SER A 28 -14.48 25.04 -24.78
N ASP A 29 -15.51 24.96 -25.63
CA ASP A 29 -16.17 26.12 -26.26
C ASP A 29 -16.62 27.22 -25.28
N ASP A 30 -16.83 26.88 -23.99
CA ASP A 30 -17.26 27.81 -22.94
C ASP A 30 -16.31 27.89 -21.72
N ASN A 31 -15.16 27.20 -21.72
CA ASN A 31 -14.27 27.14 -20.56
C ASN A 31 -12.83 27.53 -20.88
N GLN A 32 -12.41 28.65 -20.30
CA GLN A 32 -11.06 29.22 -20.46
C GLN A 32 -10.32 29.19 -19.13
N ILE A 33 -9.08 28.74 -19.15
CA ILE A 33 -8.19 28.75 -17.98
C ILE A 33 -6.93 29.58 -18.23
N PHE A 34 -6.25 29.96 -17.15
CA PHE A 34 -4.88 30.45 -17.28
C PHE A 34 -3.91 29.28 -17.41
N SER A 35 -3.10 29.32 -18.47
CA SER A 35 -2.01 28.39 -18.71
C SER A 35 -0.66 29.10 -18.58
N LEU A 36 0.38 28.31 -18.36
CA LEU A 36 1.77 28.77 -18.29
C LEU A 36 2.54 28.23 -19.50
N LEU A 37 3.17 29.11 -20.26
CA LEU A 37 4.04 28.74 -21.36
C LEU A 37 5.51 28.76 -20.90
N LEU A 38 6.16 27.59 -20.96
CA LEU A 38 7.56 27.40 -20.56
C LEU A 38 8.42 26.99 -21.74
N LEU A 39 9.65 27.51 -21.78
CA LEU A 39 10.68 27.08 -22.71
C LEU A 39 11.68 26.19 -21.97
N LYS A 40 11.81 24.94 -22.41
CA LYS A 40 12.76 23.98 -21.85
C LYS A 40 14.06 24.04 -22.66
N THR A 41 15.21 24.06 -21.99
CA THR A 41 16.51 24.07 -22.67
C THR A 41 16.88 22.66 -23.18
N LYS A 42 17.47 22.64 -24.41
CA LYS A 42 17.94 21.49 -25.22
C LYS A 42 16.93 20.74 -26.13
N ASN A 43 16.33 21.45 -27.09
CA ASN A 43 15.61 20.95 -28.28
C ASN A 43 14.06 20.97 -28.15
N ASP A 44 13.48 21.89 -28.94
CA ASP A 44 12.11 21.98 -29.47
C ASP A 44 10.86 22.14 -28.57
N GLN A 45 9.95 22.95 -29.13
CA GLN A 45 8.56 23.31 -28.79
C GLN A 45 8.32 23.90 -27.37
N PRO A 46 7.70 25.10 -27.26
CA PRO A 46 7.20 25.59 -25.99
C PRO A 46 6.28 24.57 -25.31
N LEU A 47 6.50 24.32 -24.02
CA LEU A 47 5.62 23.48 -23.21
C LEU A 47 4.51 24.37 -22.65
N GLU A 48 3.28 24.10 -23.05
CA GLU A 48 2.11 24.73 -22.46
C GLU A 48 1.56 23.88 -21.31
N ILE A 49 1.55 24.46 -20.10
CA ILE A 49 1.05 23.83 -18.89
C ILE A 49 -0.39 24.35 -18.65
N PRO A 50 -1.41 23.48 -18.70
CA PRO A 50 -2.83 23.85 -18.56
C PRO A 50 -3.21 24.09 -17.09
N PHE A 51 -2.36 24.78 -16.33
CA PHE A 51 -2.54 25.04 -14.91
C PHE A 51 -1.62 26.17 -14.45
N LEU A 52 -2.20 27.27 -13.97
CA LEU A 52 -1.48 28.34 -13.29
C LEU A 52 -2.14 28.60 -11.92
N PRO A 53 -1.48 28.23 -10.81
CA PRO A 53 -1.94 28.61 -9.47
C PRO A 53 -2.00 30.13 -9.29
N ASP A 54 -3.04 30.61 -8.58
CA ASP A 54 -3.25 32.05 -8.33
C ASP A 54 -2.10 32.70 -7.55
N ASP A 55 -1.43 31.94 -6.68
CA ASP A 55 -0.28 32.40 -5.89
C ASP A 55 1.00 32.50 -6.73
N ILE A 56 1.15 31.66 -7.75
CA ILE A 56 2.26 31.75 -8.73
C ILE A 56 2.01 32.92 -9.67
N HIS A 57 0.77 33.16 -10.08
CA HIS A 57 0.41 34.26 -10.96
C HIS A 57 0.93 35.61 -10.42
N GLY A 58 0.59 35.98 -9.18
CA GLY A 58 1.05 37.24 -8.60
C GLY A 58 2.58 37.35 -8.45
N ARG A 59 3.28 36.21 -8.30
CA ARG A 59 4.75 36.19 -8.25
C ARG A 59 5.37 36.40 -9.62
N LEU A 60 4.79 35.83 -10.67
CA LEU A 60 5.26 36.03 -12.05
C LEU A 60 5.04 37.48 -12.50
N GLU A 61 3.92 38.09 -12.11
CA GLU A 61 3.68 39.53 -12.33
C GLU A 61 4.74 40.38 -11.63
N TYR A 62 4.98 40.13 -10.34
CA TYR A 62 6.02 40.84 -9.58
C TYR A 62 7.40 40.74 -10.24
N ILE A 63 7.77 39.55 -10.71
CA ILE A 63 9.04 39.30 -11.40
C ILE A 63 9.11 40.08 -12.72
N ALA A 64 8.03 40.07 -13.51
CA ALA A 64 7.95 40.79 -14.78
C ALA A 64 8.01 42.32 -14.59
N ASP A 65 7.37 42.84 -13.55
CA ASP A 65 7.43 44.26 -13.17
C ASP A 65 8.83 44.65 -12.74
N ALA A 66 9.50 43.82 -11.92
CA ALA A 66 10.88 44.03 -11.50
C ALA A 66 11.85 44.02 -12.70
N GLN A 67 11.67 43.08 -13.64
CA GLN A 67 12.43 43.06 -14.89
C GLN A 67 12.20 44.35 -15.70
N SER A 68 10.95 44.79 -15.85
CA SER A 68 10.64 46.01 -16.59
C SER A 68 11.21 47.28 -15.94
N LEU A 69 11.26 47.32 -14.62
CA LEU A 69 11.78 48.45 -13.84
C LEU A 69 13.31 48.53 -13.87
N HIS A 70 13.99 47.40 -13.72
CA HIS A 70 15.44 47.35 -13.53
C HIS A 70 16.24 46.99 -14.79
N ASN A 71 15.63 46.25 -15.73
CA ASN A 71 16.25 45.78 -16.96
C ASN A 71 15.25 45.79 -18.14
N PRO A 72 14.84 46.97 -18.61
CA PRO A 72 13.81 47.10 -19.64
C PRO A 72 14.25 46.49 -20.99
N ILE A 73 13.38 45.69 -21.58
CA ILE A 73 13.65 44.98 -22.84
C ILE A 73 12.93 45.68 -23.99
N SER A 74 13.69 46.25 -24.93
CA SER A 74 13.15 46.93 -26.12
C SER A 74 13.00 46.03 -27.35
N GLU A 75 13.76 44.93 -27.42
CA GLU A 75 13.76 43.98 -28.53
C GLU A 75 13.90 42.55 -28.00
N PRO A 76 13.39 41.53 -28.71
CA PRO A 76 13.39 40.17 -28.17
C PRO A 76 14.82 39.60 -28.15
N VAL A 77 15.15 38.88 -27.08
CA VAL A 77 16.48 38.32 -26.82
C VAL A 77 16.54 36.86 -27.30
N ALA A 78 17.70 36.42 -27.78
CA ALA A 78 17.90 35.02 -28.13
C ALA A 78 17.76 34.10 -26.90
N ALA A 79 17.02 33.00 -27.03
CA ALA A 79 16.81 32.04 -25.93
C ALA A 79 18.04 31.14 -25.71
N VAL A 80 19.09 31.68 -25.07
CA VAL A 80 20.36 30.98 -24.80
C VAL A 80 20.60 30.85 -23.29
N ASP A 81 20.97 29.66 -22.83
CA ASP A 81 21.14 29.33 -21.39
C ASP A 81 22.52 29.81 -20.87
N GLU A 82 23.60 29.49 -21.60
CA GLU A 82 24.96 29.99 -21.34
C GLU A 82 25.71 30.21 -22.66
N LYS A 83 26.48 31.31 -22.77
CA LYS A 83 27.31 31.62 -23.96
C LYS A 83 28.35 30.52 -24.26
N SER A 84 28.73 29.69 -23.27
CA SER A 84 29.66 28.55 -23.39
C SER A 84 29.02 27.25 -23.87
N SER A 85 27.70 27.09 -23.74
CA SER A 85 26.97 25.88 -24.18
C SER A 85 26.31 26.06 -25.54
N ALA A 86 26.68 27.09 -26.30
CA ALA A 86 26.27 27.31 -27.68
C ALA A 86 26.90 26.23 -28.60
N SER A 87 26.44 24.99 -28.46
CA SER A 87 26.56 24.02 -29.54
C SER A 87 25.93 24.65 -30.79
N LEU A 88 26.66 24.57 -31.90
CA LEU A 88 26.47 25.19 -33.22
C LEU A 88 25.10 25.00 -33.93
N GLN A 89 24.05 24.61 -33.21
CA GLN A 89 22.66 24.65 -33.66
C GLN A 89 21.93 25.74 -32.86
N ALA A 90 22.22 27.00 -33.20
CA ALA A 90 21.48 28.15 -32.71
C ALA A 90 20.03 28.04 -33.21
N ASN A 91 19.11 27.62 -32.33
CA ASN A 91 17.69 27.82 -32.59
C ASN A 91 17.44 29.34 -32.61
N ASN A 92 16.92 29.85 -33.73
CA ASN A 92 16.56 31.26 -33.95
C ASN A 92 15.31 31.69 -33.15
N LEU A 93 15.19 31.25 -31.90
CA LEU A 93 14.03 31.56 -31.05
C LEU A 93 14.30 32.84 -30.25
N TYR A 94 13.49 33.86 -30.51
CA TYR A 94 13.56 35.17 -29.87
C TYR A 94 12.42 35.37 -28.87
N ILE A 95 12.77 35.68 -27.63
CA ILE A 95 11.87 35.67 -26.47
C ILE A 95 11.90 37.01 -25.72
N TYR A 96 10.86 37.26 -24.95
CA TYR A 96 10.84 38.32 -23.94
C TYR A 96 10.92 37.63 -22.56
N PRO A 97 12.12 37.48 -21.99
CA PRO A 97 12.28 36.77 -20.72
C PRO A 97 11.56 37.52 -19.60
N LEU A 98 10.91 36.75 -18.71
CA LEU A 98 10.27 37.32 -17.52
C LEU A 98 11.29 37.89 -16.53
N PHE A 99 12.50 37.32 -16.51
CA PHE A 99 13.55 37.70 -15.58
C PHE A 99 14.92 37.38 -16.14
N LEU A 100 15.77 38.38 -16.21
CA LEU A 100 17.19 38.25 -16.50
C LEU A 100 17.99 38.46 -15.21
N ASN A 101 19.25 38.04 -15.23
CA ASN A 101 20.15 38.28 -14.11
C ASN A 101 20.19 39.80 -13.79
N PRO A 102 19.80 40.23 -12.58
CA PRO A 102 19.71 41.66 -12.25
C PRO A 102 21.08 42.35 -12.19
N LEU A 103 22.18 41.59 -12.12
CA LEU A 103 23.54 42.15 -12.07
C LEU A 103 24.11 42.43 -13.45
N THR A 104 23.82 41.57 -14.44
CA THR A 104 24.40 41.65 -15.79
C THR A 104 23.39 42.13 -16.82
N GLY A 105 22.10 41.86 -16.62
CA GLY A 105 21.02 42.24 -17.51
C GLY A 105 20.96 41.50 -18.85
N GLU A 106 21.92 40.61 -19.13
CA GLU A 106 22.08 39.99 -20.45
C GLU A 106 21.66 38.53 -20.50
N ASP A 107 21.90 37.76 -19.43
CA ASP A 107 21.77 36.30 -19.43
C ASP A 107 20.76 35.84 -18.35
N PRO A 108 20.15 34.64 -18.50
CA PRO A 108 19.38 34.02 -17.42
C PRO A 108 20.20 33.83 -16.15
N ILE A 109 19.52 33.65 -15.01
CA ILE A 109 20.19 33.31 -13.75
C ILE A 109 20.70 31.87 -13.84
N SER A 110 22.02 31.70 -13.64
CA SER A 110 22.62 30.37 -13.61
C SER A 110 22.12 29.53 -12.43
N ALA A 111 22.04 28.21 -12.63
CA ALA A 111 21.63 27.28 -11.58
C ALA A 111 22.49 27.40 -10.31
N ASN A 112 23.78 27.65 -10.45
CA ASN A 112 24.70 27.87 -9.33
C ASN A 112 24.33 29.11 -8.50
N SER A 113 23.96 30.20 -9.17
CA SER A 113 23.53 31.43 -8.48
C SER A 113 22.22 31.20 -7.74
N LEU A 114 21.29 30.49 -8.36
CA LEU A 114 20.01 30.14 -7.73
C LEU A 114 20.19 29.23 -6.51
N HIS A 115 21.02 28.19 -6.61
CA HIS A 115 21.35 27.31 -5.48
C HIS A 115 22.05 28.07 -4.35
N TYR A 116 22.94 29.00 -4.68
CA TYR A 116 23.59 29.86 -3.69
C TYR A 116 22.56 30.74 -2.97
N TRP A 117 21.70 31.46 -3.70
CA TRP A 117 20.67 32.31 -3.09
C TRP A 117 19.68 31.51 -2.24
N TRP A 118 19.28 30.32 -2.70
CA TRP A 118 18.44 29.41 -1.92
C TRP A 118 19.10 29.00 -0.60
N ARG A 119 20.39 28.67 -0.64
CA ARG A 119 21.16 28.33 0.55
C ARG A 119 21.21 29.49 1.55
N GLU A 120 21.47 30.72 1.08
CA GLU A 120 21.50 31.89 1.96
C GLU A 120 20.11 32.21 2.53
N LEU A 121 19.03 32.03 1.76
CA LEU A 121 17.67 32.14 2.24
C LEU A 121 17.38 31.12 3.36
N LEU A 122 17.77 29.86 3.18
CA LEU A 122 17.54 28.81 4.17
C LEU A 122 18.25 29.09 5.51
N LYS A 123 19.44 29.70 5.49
CA LYS A 123 20.13 30.13 6.73
C LYS A 123 19.29 31.13 7.53
N ILE A 124 18.69 32.11 6.86
CA ILE A 124 17.84 33.11 7.49
C ILE A 124 16.53 32.46 7.98
N CYS A 125 15.95 31.58 7.17
CA CYS A 125 14.71 30.89 7.49
C CYS A 125 14.84 29.92 8.69
N GLU A 126 15.99 29.28 8.88
CA GLU A 126 16.23 28.37 10.00
C GLU A 126 15.99 29.08 11.34
N ASP A 127 16.51 30.31 11.49
CA ASP A 127 16.32 31.12 12.69
C ASP A 127 14.85 31.57 12.85
N ILE A 128 14.23 32.07 11.78
CA ILE A 128 12.82 32.50 11.79
C ILE A 128 11.89 31.34 12.18
N VAL A 129 12.14 30.13 11.66
CA VAL A 129 11.34 28.95 11.97
C VAL A 129 11.56 28.51 13.41
N HIS A 130 12.79 28.57 13.91
CA HIS A 130 13.08 28.25 15.30
C HIS A 130 12.38 29.21 16.27
N GLU A 131 12.42 30.53 16.00
CA GLU A 131 11.72 31.54 16.81
C GLU A 131 10.20 31.29 16.85
N LYS A 132 9.59 30.97 15.71
CA LYS A 132 8.17 30.61 15.64
C LYS A 132 7.85 29.34 16.45
N ARG A 133 8.70 28.30 16.33
CA ARG A 133 8.53 27.05 17.10
C ARG A 133 8.65 27.29 18.60
N VAL A 134 9.59 28.12 19.04
CA VAL A 134 9.71 28.49 20.47
C VAL A 134 8.47 29.22 20.96
N LYS A 135 7.87 30.08 20.13
CA LYS A 135 6.63 30.80 20.47
C LYS A 135 5.43 29.85 20.59
N GLU A 136 5.33 28.82 19.76
CA GLU A 136 4.18 27.90 19.73
C GLU A 136 4.34 26.70 20.69
N LEU A 137 5.54 26.14 20.79
CA LEU A 137 5.83 24.90 21.54
C LEU A 137 6.57 25.15 22.87
N GLY A 138 6.91 26.41 23.17
CA GLY A 138 7.61 26.82 24.38
C GLY A 138 9.15 26.79 24.26
N PRO A 139 9.87 27.20 25.33
CA PRO A 139 11.32 27.41 25.31
C PRO A 139 12.16 26.14 25.06
N ASN A 140 11.57 24.96 25.19
CA ASN A 140 12.24 23.67 24.97
C ASN A 140 12.07 23.15 23.53
N ALA A 141 11.56 23.97 22.61
CA ALA A 141 11.37 23.55 21.22
C ALA A 141 12.71 23.18 20.55
N VAL A 142 12.80 21.95 20.04
CA VAL A 142 13.98 21.47 19.31
C VAL A 142 14.17 22.31 18.04
N ARG A 143 15.41 22.79 17.84
CA ARG A 143 15.83 23.49 16.62
C ARG A 143 15.99 22.48 15.50
N LEU A 144 15.26 22.69 14.41
CA LEU A 144 15.39 21.89 13.21
C LEU A 144 16.56 22.42 12.41
N THR A 145 17.51 21.55 12.06
CA THR A 145 18.65 21.93 11.22
C THR A 145 18.26 21.81 9.75
N PHE A 146 18.48 22.88 9.01
CA PHE A 146 18.15 22.96 7.57
C PHE A 146 19.29 22.46 6.68
N PHE A 147 20.42 22.12 7.31
CA PHE A 147 21.64 21.68 6.68
C PHE A 147 22.10 20.34 7.27
N ASP A 148 22.65 19.49 6.41
CA ASP A 148 23.25 18.23 6.84
C ASP A 148 24.64 18.44 7.47
N LYS A 149 25.29 17.35 7.86
CA LYS A 149 26.65 17.37 8.45
C LYS A 149 27.72 17.93 7.49
N SER A 150 27.45 17.95 6.18
CA SER A 150 28.35 18.48 5.15
C SER A 150 28.13 19.97 4.87
N GLY A 151 27.08 20.57 5.46
CA GLY A 151 26.67 21.95 5.20
C GLY A 151 25.80 22.11 3.94
N SER A 152 25.30 20.99 3.39
CA SER A 152 24.39 21.00 2.24
C SER A 152 22.93 21.14 2.71
N PRO A 153 22.08 21.90 2.00
CA PRO A 153 20.66 22.01 2.35
C PRO A 153 19.97 20.65 2.36
N VAL A 154 19.24 20.33 3.44
CA VAL A 154 18.38 19.14 3.52
C VAL A 154 17.17 19.28 2.58
N TRP A 155 16.65 20.51 2.42
CA TRP A 155 15.58 20.85 1.48
C TRP A 155 16.11 21.71 0.33
N ASP A 156 16.97 21.14 -0.51
CA ASP A 156 17.36 21.81 -1.76
C ASP A 156 16.19 21.85 -2.78
N ILE A 157 16.35 22.67 -3.81
CA ILE A 157 15.33 22.91 -4.84
C ILE A 157 14.96 21.60 -5.58
N HIS A 158 15.92 20.70 -5.79
CA HIS A 158 15.68 19.42 -6.44
C HIS A 158 14.87 18.50 -5.52
N SER A 159 15.27 18.36 -4.27
CA SER A 159 14.57 17.60 -3.23
C SER A 159 13.12 18.04 -3.06
N ILE A 160 12.84 19.35 -3.10
CA ILE A 160 11.47 19.89 -3.08
C ILE A 160 10.68 19.45 -4.32
N ARG A 161 11.29 19.53 -5.51
CA ARG A 161 10.66 19.07 -6.76
C ARG A 161 10.34 17.57 -6.72
N VAL A 162 11.22 16.76 -6.15
CA VAL A 162 10.99 15.33 -5.94
C VAL A 162 9.80 15.12 -4.99
N ALA A 163 9.78 15.82 -3.85
CA ALA A 163 8.68 15.70 -2.88
C ALA A 163 7.32 16.07 -3.48
N VAL A 164 7.23 17.13 -4.29
CA VAL A 164 6.01 17.52 -5.01
C VAL A 164 5.60 16.44 -6.01
N ALA A 165 6.54 15.90 -6.79
CA ALA A 165 6.27 14.84 -7.75
C ALA A 165 5.71 13.59 -7.06
N THR A 166 6.38 13.12 -6.00
CA THR A 166 5.96 11.97 -5.20
C THR A 166 4.60 12.20 -4.56
N THR A 167 4.35 13.39 -3.98
CA THR A 167 3.05 13.70 -3.35
C THR A 167 1.89 13.69 -4.34
N LEU A 168 2.08 14.23 -5.55
CA LEU A 168 1.04 14.22 -6.59
C LEU A 168 0.72 12.78 -7.04
N LEU A 169 1.76 11.96 -7.23
CA LEU A 169 1.58 10.55 -7.53
C LEU A 169 0.88 9.82 -6.38
N ASP A 170 1.20 10.17 -5.14
CA ASP A 170 0.60 9.59 -3.94
C ASP A 170 -0.87 9.95 -3.75
N GLN A 171 -1.25 11.13 -4.20
CA GLN A 171 -2.65 11.58 -4.26
C GLN A 171 -3.41 10.97 -5.46
N GLY A 172 -2.80 10.05 -6.20
CA GLY A 172 -3.43 9.34 -7.31
C GLY A 172 -3.46 10.12 -8.63
N VAL A 173 -2.69 11.21 -8.75
CA VAL A 173 -2.58 11.95 -10.02
C VAL A 173 -1.87 11.06 -11.05
N PRO A 174 -2.44 10.87 -12.26
CA PRO A 174 -1.85 9.98 -13.26
C PRO A 174 -0.39 10.36 -13.59
N PRO A 175 0.54 9.39 -13.71
CA PRO A 175 1.94 9.67 -14.02
C PRO A 175 2.18 10.49 -15.29
N THR A 176 1.29 10.37 -16.28
CA THR A 176 1.31 11.18 -17.51
C THR A 176 1.00 12.65 -17.26
N VAL A 177 0.08 12.94 -16.33
CA VAL A 177 -0.25 14.31 -15.90
C VAL A 177 0.91 14.91 -15.11
N VAL A 178 1.50 14.13 -14.19
CA VAL A 178 2.69 14.56 -13.42
C VAL A 178 3.90 14.77 -14.34
N GLN A 179 4.08 13.94 -15.37
CA GLN A 179 5.12 14.11 -16.39
C GLN A 179 4.95 15.45 -17.14
N HIS A 180 3.73 15.77 -17.56
CA HIS A 180 3.42 17.01 -18.27
C HIS A 180 3.65 18.23 -17.37
N PHE A 181 3.23 18.15 -16.11
CA PHE A 181 3.43 19.20 -15.10
C PHE A 181 4.92 19.47 -14.82
N LEU A 182 5.72 18.42 -14.68
CA LEU A 182 7.16 18.54 -14.41
C LEU A 182 7.99 18.79 -15.69
N GLY A 183 7.38 18.69 -16.87
CA GLY A 183 8.05 18.84 -18.16
C GLY A 183 9.12 17.78 -18.42
N HIS A 184 8.92 16.55 -17.94
CA HIS A 184 9.88 15.46 -18.18
C HIS A 184 9.78 14.92 -19.61
N ALA A 185 10.94 14.66 -20.23
CA ALA A 185 11.00 14.20 -21.62
C ALA A 185 10.53 12.75 -21.78
N SER A 186 10.55 11.95 -20.71
CA SER A 186 10.06 10.58 -20.70
C SER A 186 9.30 10.28 -19.41
N LEU A 187 8.33 9.37 -19.51
CA LEU A 187 7.56 8.86 -18.37
C LEU A 187 8.46 8.17 -17.35
N VAL A 188 9.56 7.54 -17.80
CA VAL A 188 10.55 6.86 -16.96
C VAL A 188 11.22 7.83 -15.98
N MET A 189 11.49 9.09 -16.39
CA MET A 189 11.99 10.11 -15.47
C MET A 189 10.99 10.45 -14.37
N THR A 190 9.69 10.47 -14.68
CA THR A 190 8.61 10.70 -13.70
C THR A 190 8.42 9.50 -12.78
N LEU A 191 8.50 8.28 -13.31
CA LEU A 191 8.40 7.04 -12.54
C LEU A 191 9.64 6.77 -11.68
N HIS A 192 10.79 7.39 -11.97
CA HIS A 192 11.99 7.30 -11.12
C HIS A 192 11.76 7.92 -9.73
N TYR A 193 10.82 8.86 -9.61
CA TYR A 193 10.38 9.42 -8.31
C TYR A 193 9.35 8.55 -7.60
N HIS A 194 8.92 7.46 -8.26
CA HIS A 194 7.99 6.46 -7.77
C HIS A 194 8.75 5.23 -7.26
N ALA A 195 9.78 5.44 -6.44
CA ALA A 195 10.32 4.38 -5.62
C ALA A 195 9.27 4.04 -4.55
N TYR A 196 8.27 3.26 -4.93
CA TYR A 196 7.33 2.72 -3.95
C TYR A 196 8.14 1.97 -2.90
N SER A 197 7.88 2.26 -1.63
CA SER A 197 8.37 1.37 -0.58
C SER A 197 7.80 -0.03 -0.83
N PRO A 198 8.57 -1.11 -0.66
CA PRO A 198 8.08 -2.48 -0.84
C PRO A 198 6.77 -2.74 -0.07
N GLU A 199 6.61 -2.11 1.09
CA GLU A 199 5.42 -2.19 1.94
C GLU A 199 4.19 -1.60 1.25
N ARG A 200 4.35 -0.48 0.53
CA ARG A 200 3.24 0.15 -0.19
C ARG A 200 2.87 -0.57 -1.47
N VAL A 201 3.85 -1.09 -2.22
CA VAL A 201 3.57 -1.99 -3.36
C VAL A 201 2.78 -3.20 -2.87
N HIS A 202 3.21 -3.79 -1.76
CA HIS A 202 2.52 -4.92 -1.15
C HIS A 202 1.10 -4.56 -0.71
N ALA A 203 0.91 -3.41 -0.06
CA ALA A 203 -0.40 -2.92 0.37
C ALA A 203 -1.36 -2.67 -0.80
N GLU A 204 -0.91 -1.98 -1.86
CA GLU A 204 -1.74 -1.69 -3.05
C GLU A 204 -2.08 -2.94 -3.85
N ILE A 205 -1.12 -3.86 -4.03
CA ILE A 205 -1.38 -5.15 -4.68
C ILE A 205 -2.39 -5.95 -3.85
N ASN A 206 -2.26 -5.96 -2.52
CA ASN A 206 -3.22 -6.63 -1.63
C ASN A 206 -4.60 -5.98 -1.68
N ALA A 207 -4.68 -4.65 -1.67
CA ALA A 207 -5.94 -3.91 -1.79
C ALA A 207 -6.63 -4.18 -3.13
N ALA A 208 -5.87 -4.21 -4.23
CA ALA A 208 -6.39 -4.54 -5.57
C ALA A 208 -6.81 -6.02 -5.70
N ARG A 209 -6.12 -6.94 -5.01
CA ARG A 209 -6.53 -8.36 -4.91
C ARG A 209 -7.83 -8.49 -4.11
N GLU A 210 -7.93 -7.75 -3.02
CA GLU A 210 -9.09 -7.75 -2.15
C GLU A 210 -10.33 -7.16 -2.84
N ALA A 211 -10.19 -6.02 -3.51
CA ALA A 211 -11.25 -5.43 -4.31
C ALA A 211 -11.75 -6.38 -5.41
N ARG A 212 -10.84 -7.13 -6.04
CA ARG A 212 -11.19 -8.19 -6.99
C ARG A 212 -12.00 -9.30 -6.35
N ARG A 213 -11.57 -9.80 -5.17
CA ARG A 213 -12.26 -10.85 -4.41
C ARG A 213 -13.69 -10.43 -4.01
N VAL A 214 -13.87 -9.23 -3.46
CA VAL A 214 -15.20 -8.72 -3.07
C VAL A 214 -16.09 -8.53 -4.29
N LYS A 215 -15.56 -7.94 -5.37
CA LYS A 215 -16.31 -7.74 -6.62
C LYS A 215 -16.75 -9.08 -7.21
N ALA A 216 -15.89 -10.08 -7.16
CA ALA A 216 -16.19 -11.42 -7.62
C ALA A 216 -17.22 -12.15 -6.76
N ALA A 217 -17.13 -12.04 -5.43
CA ALA A 217 -18.12 -12.61 -4.53
C ALA A 217 -19.52 -11.99 -4.78
N ARG A 218 -19.59 -10.68 -5.04
CA ARG A 218 -20.82 -10.01 -5.47
C ARG A 218 -21.30 -10.48 -6.83
N ALA A 219 -20.42 -10.52 -7.83
CA ALA A 219 -20.76 -10.98 -9.17
C ALA A 219 -21.26 -12.43 -9.17
N LEU A 220 -20.68 -13.31 -8.35
CA LEU A 220 -21.15 -14.68 -8.17
C LEU A 220 -22.56 -14.75 -7.55
N SER A 221 -22.90 -13.78 -6.69
CA SER A 221 -24.22 -13.65 -6.08
C SER A 221 -25.26 -12.99 -7.00
N GLU A 222 -24.80 -12.23 -7.99
CA GLU A 222 -25.64 -11.45 -8.91
C GLU A 222 -25.75 -12.08 -10.29
N ALA A 223 -25.02 -13.16 -10.58
CA ALA A 223 -25.01 -13.82 -11.88
C ALA A 223 -26.41 -14.31 -12.27
N GLU A 224 -26.84 -13.95 -13.49
CA GLU A 224 -28.19 -14.26 -13.99
C GLU A 224 -28.21 -15.47 -14.95
N SER A 225 -27.04 -15.95 -15.40
CA SER A 225 -26.92 -17.11 -16.30
C SER A 225 -25.75 -18.05 -15.95
N GLU A 226 -25.81 -19.29 -16.45
CA GLU A 226 -24.74 -20.28 -16.28
C GLU A 226 -23.46 -19.86 -17.01
N GLU A 227 -23.57 -19.19 -18.16
CA GLU A 227 -22.42 -18.68 -18.92
C GLU A 227 -21.70 -17.53 -18.21
N GLU A 228 -22.46 -16.64 -17.56
CA GLU A 228 -21.90 -15.56 -16.74
C GLU A 228 -21.18 -16.13 -15.51
N LEU A 229 -21.80 -17.11 -14.85
CA LEU A 229 -21.20 -17.84 -13.74
C LEU A 229 -19.89 -18.53 -14.16
N ASP A 230 -19.87 -19.19 -15.32
CA ASP A 230 -18.68 -19.87 -15.85
C ASP A 230 -17.55 -18.90 -16.18
N SER A 231 -17.88 -17.74 -16.74
CA SER A 231 -16.91 -16.67 -17.00
C SER A 231 -16.29 -16.12 -15.70
N ILE A 232 -17.12 -15.88 -14.68
CA ILE A 232 -16.69 -15.38 -13.36
C ILE A 232 -15.81 -16.43 -12.66
N ILE A 233 -16.22 -17.70 -12.64
CA ILE A 233 -15.46 -18.82 -12.07
C ILE A 233 -14.12 -18.97 -12.81
N HIS A 234 -14.12 -18.92 -14.13
CA HIS A 234 -12.88 -19.03 -14.91
C HIS A 234 -11.91 -17.87 -14.59
N GLY A 235 -12.40 -16.64 -14.54
CA GLY A 235 -11.59 -15.44 -14.24
C GLY A 235 -11.08 -15.37 -12.80
N LEU A 236 -11.78 -15.99 -11.84
CA LEU A 236 -11.37 -16.01 -10.43
C LEU A 236 -10.39 -17.11 -10.07
N PHE A 237 -10.61 -18.28 -10.66
CA PHE A 237 -9.93 -19.50 -10.25
C PHE A 237 -8.86 -19.93 -11.24
N GLY A 238 -8.71 -19.28 -12.40
CA GLY A 238 -7.66 -19.61 -13.38
C GLY A 238 -7.71 -21.05 -13.86
N GLY A 239 -8.89 -21.68 -13.84
CA GLY A 239 -9.08 -23.12 -14.11
C GLY A 239 -8.83 -24.06 -12.92
N LEU A 240 -8.39 -23.56 -11.75
CA LEU A 240 -8.07 -24.34 -10.55
C LEU A 240 -9.32 -24.85 -9.81
N ALA A 241 -10.50 -24.30 -10.13
CA ALA A 241 -11.79 -24.84 -9.71
C ALA A 241 -11.95 -26.33 -10.07
N ALA A 242 -11.20 -26.83 -11.06
CA ALA A 242 -11.20 -28.23 -11.48
C ALA A 242 -10.35 -29.18 -10.60
N GLN A 243 -9.53 -28.69 -9.66
CA GLN A 243 -8.56 -29.55 -8.95
C GLN A 243 -8.84 -29.78 -7.45
N VAL A 244 -9.45 -28.84 -6.72
CA VAL A 244 -9.81 -29.06 -5.30
C VAL A 244 -11.21 -29.70 -5.23
N GLY A 245 -11.25 -30.98 -5.59
CA GLY A 245 -12.46 -31.75 -5.77
C GLY A 245 -12.53 -32.25 -7.20
N SER A 246 -12.68 -33.57 -7.37
CA SER A 246 -13.05 -34.20 -8.64
C SER A 246 -14.02 -33.32 -9.44
N GLY A 247 -13.99 -33.31 -10.77
CA GLY A 247 -14.93 -32.50 -11.59
C GLY A 247 -16.41 -32.58 -11.15
N GLU A 248 -16.84 -33.69 -10.53
CA GLU A 248 -18.13 -33.88 -9.85
C GLU A 248 -18.43 -32.89 -8.68
N GLY A 249 -17.43 -32.41 -7.96
CA GLY A 249 -17.54 -31.46 -6.84
C GLY A 249 -17.77 -30.03 -7.32
N LEU A 250 -17.00 -29.59 -8.31
CA LEU A 250 -17.20 -28.30 -8.97
C LEU A 250 -18.55 -28.25 -9.69
N GLN A 251 -18.91 -29.30 -10.44
CA GLN A 251 -20.21 -29.39 -11.10
C GLN A 251 -21.36 -29.24 -10.09
N LEU A 252 -21.26 -29.93 -8.95
CA LEU A 252 -22.28 -29.86 -7.90
C LEU A 252 -22.30 -28.49 -7.20
N ALA A 253 -21.14 -27.86 -6.98
CA ALA A 253 -21.05 -26.50 -6.46
C ALA A 253 -21.71 -25.49 -7.42
N LYS A 254 -21.47 -25.62 -8.73
CA LYS A 254 -22.13 -24.83 -9.77
C LYS A 254 -23.64 -25.06 -9.79
N GLU A 255 -24.09 -26.31 -9.76
CA GLU A 255 -25.52 -26.64 -9.67
C GLU A 255 -26.21 -26.04 -8.44
N LEU A 256 -25.52 -25.99 -7.30
CA LEU A 256 -26.04 -25.37 -6.08
C LEU A 256 -26.17 -23.86 -6.22
N LEU A 257 -25.26 -23.22 -6.96
CA LEU A 257 -25.32 -21.80 -7.28
C LEU A 257 -26.45 -21.51 -8.29
N THR A 258 -26.60 -22.33 -9.35
CA THR A 258 -27.59 -22.10 -10.41
C THR A 258 -29.03 -22.42 -9.99
N LYS A 259 -29.24 -23.47 -9.19
CA LYS A 259 -30.59 -23.88 -8.71
C LYS A 259 -31.24 -22.86 -7.77
N ARG A 260 -30.51 -21.85 -7.27
CA ARG A 260 -31.01 -20.91 -6.24
C ARG A 260 -31.46 -19.54 -6.77
N GLY A 261 -31.30 -19.23 -8.07
CA GLY A 261 -31.82 -18.00 -8.72
C GLY A 261 -31.25 -16.69 -8.16
N PRO A 262 -31.71 -15.50 -8.63
CA PRO A 262 -31.28 -14.21 -8.10
C PRO A 262 -31.60 -14.15 -6.59
N LEU A 263 -30.55 -14.03 -5.78
CA LEU A 263 -30.49 -14.27 -4.34
C LEU A 263 -31.25 -13.25 -3.45
N ALA A 264 -32.51 -12.96 -3.74
CA ALA A 264 -33.31 -12.01 -2.94
C ALA A 264 -33.94 -12.60 -1.67
N ASN A 265 -34.01 -13.94 -1.51
CA ASN A 265 -34.84 -14.57 -0.46
C ASN A 265 -34.12 -15.47 0.56
N SER A 266 -32.78 -15.55 0.57
CA SER A 266 -32.05 -16.26 1.65
C SER A 266 -30.62 -15.75 1.83
N PRO A 267 -30.37 -14.86 2.81
CA PRO A 267 -29.03 -14.33 3.14
C PRO A 267 -28.01 -15.40 3.60
N ASP A 268 -28.47 -16.63 3.89
CA ASP A 268 -27.65 -17.71 4.47
C ASP A 268 -27.04 -18.69 3.42
N ALA A 269 -27.18 -18.42 2.13
CA ALA A 269 -26.93 -19.42 1.09
C ALA A 269 -25.46 -19.58 0.64
N ILE A 270 -24.62 -18.55 0.76
CA ILE A 270 -23.21 -18.54 0.29
C ILE A 270 -22.35 -17.89 1.38
N SER A 271 -21.26 -18.56 1.78
CA SER A 271 -20.29 -18.00 2.72
C SER A 271 -18.98 -17.70 2.01
N VAL A 272 -18.50 -16.47 2.15
CA VAL A 272 -17.24 -16.01 1.55
C VAL A 272 -16.19 -15.92 2.64
N PHE A 273 -15.24 -16.86 2.63
CA PHE A 273 -14.11 -16.88 3.54
C PHE A 273 -12.89 -16.18 2.91
N SER A 274 -11.86 -15.93 3.71
CA SER A 274 -10.57 -15.42 3.22
C SER A 274 -9.89 -16.40 2.25
N HIS A 275 -10.11 -17.70 2.44
CA HIS A 275 -9.43 -18.80 1.75
C HIS A 275 -10.30 -19.51 0.68
N GLY A 276 -11.53 -19.05 0.46
CA GLY A 276 -12.42 -19.58 -0.57
C GLY A 276 -13.90 -19.24 -0.38
N ILE A 277 -14.74 -19.72 -1.29
CA ILE A 277 -16.20 -19.55 -1.26
C ILE A 277 -16.85 -20.91 -0.99
N CYS A 278 -17.80 -20.94 -0.06
CA CYS A 278 -18.69 -22.07 0.16
C CYS A 278 -20.06 -21.78 -0.46
N PRO A 279 -20.55 -22.63 -1.38
CA PRO A 279 -21.87 -22.47 -2.01
C PRO A 279 -23.04 -22.89 -1.07
N GLY A 280 -22.80 -22.97 0.25
CA GLY A 280 -23.80 -23.42 1.23
C GLY A 280 -24.05 -24.93 1.20
N ALA A 281 -23.03 -25.73 0.86
CA ALA A 281 -23.08 -27.18 0.85
C ALA A 281 -22.86 -27.78 2.26
N SER A 282 -23.29 -29.03 2.47
CA SER A 282 -23.17 -29.69 3.77
C SER A 282 -21.74 -30.20 4.03
N CYS A 283 -21.15 -29.83 5.17
CA CYS A 283 -19.84 -30.33 5.60
C CYS A 283 -19.84 -31.86 5.76
N SER A 284 -20.99 -32.47 6.09
CA SER A 284 -21.15 -33.92 6.26
C SER A 284 -21.02 -34.74 4.97
N SER A 285 -20.99 -34.10 3.80
CA SER A 285 -20.79 -34.75 2.50
C SER A 285 -19.63 -34.14 1.68
N GLY A 286 -18.83 -33.27 2.32
CA GLY A 286 -17.76 -32.51 1.67
C GLY A 286 -16.42 -33.23 1.56
N GLY A 287 -16.24 -34.34 2.25
CA GLY A 287 -14.97 -35.07 2.34
C GLY A 287 -14.72 -36.05 1.19
N GLU A 288 -13.82 -36.98 1.44
CA GLU A 288 -13.38 -37.96 0.44
C GLU A 288 -14.48 -38.96 0.03
N LYS A 289 -14.38 -39.47 -1.20
CA LYS A 289 -15.24 -40.52 -1.73
C LYS A 289 -14.66 -41.89 -1.34
N LYS A 290 -15.42 -42.74 -0.65
CA LYS A 290 -15.10 -44.18 -0.51
C LYS A 290 -16.24 -45.01 -1.08
N GLY A 291 -15.94 -45.76 -2.14
CA GLY A 291 -16.95 -46.46 -2.93
C GLY A 291 -17.93 -45.47 -3.58
N ASN A 292 -19.23 -45.64 -3.29
CA ASN A 292 -20.29 -44.81 -3.86
C ASN A 292 -20.73 -43.64 -2.97
N TYR A 293 -20.14 -43.49 -1.78
CA TYR A 293 -20.54 -42.47 -0.81
C TYR A 293 -19.41 -41.48 -0.54
N TYR A 294 -19.81 -40.23 -0.28
CA TYR A 294 -18.93 -39.17 0.19
C TYR A 294 -19.03 -39.06 1.71
N PHE A 295 -17.89 -38.99 2.38
CA PHE A 295 -17.81 -38.80 3.82
C PHE A 295 -17.86 -37.32 4.18
N GLY A 296 -18.09 -37.02 5.46
CA GLY A 296 -17.92 -35.67 5.97
C GLY A 296 -16.45 -35.29 6.05
N VAL A 297 -16.18 -33.99 6.01
CA VAL A 297 -14.91 -33.47 6.53
C VAL A 297 -14.85 -33.69 8.04
N HIS A 298 -13.65 -33.75 8.63
CA HIS A 298 -13.46 -34.15 10.03
C HIS A 298 -14.06 -33.17 11.05
N ARG A 299 -14.31 -31.91 10.65
CA ARG A 299 -15.04 -30.89 11.42
C ARG A 299 -15.70 -29.86 10.51
N ASP A 300 -16.62 -29.09 11.07
CA ASP A 300 -17.16 -27.92 10.40
C ASP A 300 -16.04 -26.95 10.03
N LYS A 301 -16.14 -26.37 8.82
CA LYS A 301 -15.14 -25.45 8.25
C LYS A 301 -13.74 -26.05 8.01
N ALA A 302 -13.58 -27.39 8.00
CA ALA A 302 -12.39 -28.04 7.43
C ALA A 302 -12.41 -27.96 5.88
N CYS A 303 -12.32 -26.73 5.36
CA CYS A 303 -12.56 -26.41 3.97
C CYS A 303 -11.39 -26.85 3.06
N SER A 304 -10.18 -27.04 3.60
CA SER A 304 -8.97 -27.42 2.85
C SER A 304 -9.13 -28.69 2.03
N ARG A 305 -9.90 -29.65 2.54
CA ARG A 305 -10.22 -30.93 1.88
C ARG A 305 -11.67 -31.04 1.42
N CYS A 306 -12.43 -29.95 1.51
CA CYS A 306 -13.84 -29.94 1.12
C CYS A 306 -13.99 -29.83 -0.40
N ARG A 307 -14.62 -30.80 -1.04
CA ARG A 307 -14.90 -30.83 -2.49
C ARG A 307 -15.80 -29.71 -3.00
N PHE A 308 -16.47 -29.00 -2.09
CA PHE A 308 -17.38 -27.91 -2.42
C PHE A 308 -16.70 -26.54 -2.34
N ARG A 309 -15.48 -26.47 -1.79
CA ARG A 309 -14.76 -25.21 -1.65
C ARG A 309 -14.34 -24.71 -3.03
N LEU A 310 -14.80 -23.53 -3.39
CA LEU A 310 -14.33 -22.81 -4.57
C LEU A 310 -13.16 -21.91 -4.15
N THR A 311 -11.96 -22.15 -4.69
CA THR A 311 -10.75 -21.37 -4.36
C THR A 311 -9.76 -21.33 -5.54
N GLY A 312 -8.76 -20.45 -5.46
CA GLY A 312 -7.78 -20.22 -6.53
C GLY A 312 -6.87 -19.02 -6.26
N PRO A 313 -6.13 -18.52 -7.27
CA PRO A 313 -5.11 -17.48 -7.11
C PRO A 313 -5.62 -16.18 -6.47
N ALA A 314 -6.90 -15.84 -6.63
CA ALA A 314 -7.52 -14.68 -5.98
C ALA A 314 -7.56 -14.79 -4.44
N PHE A 315 -7.50 -16.00 -3.88
CA PHE A 315 -7.57 -16.28 -2.45
C PHE A 315 -6.19 -16.56 -1.83
N LEU A 316 -5.09 -16.39 -2.57
CA LEU A 316 -3.74 -16.81 -2.15
C LEU A 316 -3.35 -16.30 -0.75
N ASN A 317 -3.60 -15.03 -0.45
CA ASN A 317 -3.28 -14.46 0.87
C ASN A 317 -4.07 -15.13 2.00
N GLY A 318 -5.34 -15.44 1.76
CA GLY A 318 -6.18 -16.14 2.73
C GLY A 318 -5.85 -17.63 2.84
N LEU A 319 -5.44 -18.29 1.74
CA LEU A 319 -4.93 -19.66 1.77
C LEU A 319 -3.67 -19.75 2.66
N VAL A 320 -2.72 -18.82 2.50
CA VAL A 320 -1.51 -18.73 3.35
C VAL A 320 -1.90 -18.47 4.82
N MET A 321 -2.85 -17.57 5.07
CA MET A 321 -3.34 -17.32 6.42
C MET A 321 -3.98 -18.58 7.04
N ASN A 322 -4.80 -19.32 6.29
CA ASN A 322 -5.41 -20.56 6.75
C ASN A 322 -4.36 -21.65 7.02
N ALA A 323 -3.32 -21.76 6.18
CA ALA A 323 -2.19 -22.65 6.45
C ALA A 323 -1.47 -22.30 7.77
N ASN A 324 -1.27 -21.00 8.06
CA ASN A 324 -0.69 -20.55 9.33
C ASN A 324 -1.59 -20.86 10.53
N ILE A 325 -2.92 -20.71 10.39
CA ILE A 325 -3.89 -21.09 11.42
C ILE A 325 -3.83 -22.60 11.70
N LEU A 326 -3.76 -23.44 10.66
CA LEU A 326 -3.63 -24.89 10.82
C LEU A 326 -2.33 -25.27 11.57
N ILE A 327 -1.21 -24.61 11.28
CA ILE A 327 0.04 -24.81 12.05
C ILE A 327 -0.11 -24.41 13.51
N LEU A 328 -0.79 -23.31 13.80
CA LEU A 328 -1.08 -22.88 15.17
C LEU A 328 -1.89 -23.94 15.92
N GLU A 329 -2.94 -24.46 15.29
CA GLU A 329 -3.81 -25.50 15.87
C GLU A 329 -3.08 -26.83 16.08
N ILE A 330 -2.20 -27.22 15.16
CA ILE A 330 -1.31 -28.38 15.34
C ILE A 330 -0.43 -28.17 16.58
N GLY A 331 0.13 -26.97 16.75
CA GLY A 331 0.93 -26.61 17.92
C GLY A 331 0.12 -26.58 19.23
N ASP A 332 -1.16 -26.17 19.20
CA ASP A 332 -2.09 -26.28 20.33
C ASP A 332 -2.37 -27.75 20.67
N SER A 333 -2.60 -28.60 19.66
CA SER A 333 -2.84 -30.04 19.83
C SER A 333 -1.65 -30.76 20.47
N VAL A 334 -0.42 -30.44 20.05
CA VAL A 334 0.80 -30.98 20.66
C VAL A 334 0.90 -30.62 22.15
N ARG A 335 0.63 -29.36 22.51
CA ARG A 335 0.63 -28.93 23.91
C ARG A 335 -0.45 -29.61 24.72
N LYS A 336 -1.65 -29.79 24.15
CA LYS A 336 -2.74 -30.52 24.80
C LYS A 336 -2.39 -31.98 25.03
N GLU A 337 -1.74 -32.65 24.08
CA GLU A 337 -1.23 -34.00 24.28
C GLU A 337 -0.18 -34.05 25.40
N GLN A 338 0.75 -33.08 25.47
CA GLN A 338 1.73 -33.01 26.55
C GLN A 338 1.06 -32.88 27.93
N GLN A 339 0.02 -32.05 28.05
CA GLN A 339 -0.77 -31.92 29.26
C GLN A 339 -1.46 -33.23 29.64
N LEU A 340 -2.13 -33.88 28.68
CA LEU A 340 -2.78 -35.18 28.89
C LEU A 340 -1.78 -36.28 29.30
N ASN A 341 -0.57 -36.28 28.73
CA ASN A 341 0.49 -37.21 29.13
C ASN A 341 0.97 -36.94 30.58
N MET A 342 1.05 -35.68 31.00
CA MET A 342 1.36 -35.34 32.39
C MET A 342 0.25 -35.78 33.35
N GLU A 343 -1.02 -35.58 32.97
CA GLU A 343 -2.18 -36.09 33.72
C GLU A 343 -2.15 -37.61 33.82
N LEU A 344 -1.85 -38.30 32.72
CA LEU A 344 -1.72 -39.77 32.69
C LEU A 344 -0.65 -40.27 33.67
N LEU A 345 0.51 -39.62 33.70
CA LEU A 345 1.60 -39.97 34.61
C LEU A 345 1.21 -39.75 36.08
N ASN A 346 0.50 -38.66 36.38
CA ASN A 346 0.05 -38.37 37.75
C ASN A 346 -1.04 -39.35 38.20
N ALA A 347 -2.07 -39.57 37.39
CA ALA A 347 -3.13 -40.55 37.65
C ALA A 347 -2.56 -41.97 37.84
N GLY A 348 -1.56 -42.35 37.04
CA GLY A 348 -0.86 -43.62 37.19
C GLY A 348 -0.07 -43.76 38.50
N ARG A 349 0.50 -42.66 39.02
CA ARG A 349 1.18 -42.64 40.34
C ARG A 349 0.19 -42.72 41.50
N GLU A 350 -0.98 -42.13 41.34
CA GLU A 350 -2.03 -42.06 42.36
C GLU A 350 -2.94 -43.31 42.36
N GLY A 351 -2.77 -44.21 41.39
CA GLY A 351 -3.56 -45.43 41.25
C GLY A 351 -4.96 -45.19 40.70
N GLU A 352 -5.19 -44.05 40.05
CA GLU A 352 -6.47 -43.69 39.47
C GLU A 352 -6.70 -44.38 38.10
N PRO A 353 -7.96 -44.56 37.66
CA PRO A 353 -8.27 -45.13 36.35
C PRO A 353 -7.75 -44.28 35.18
N VAL A 354 -6.85 -44.84 34.38
CA VAL A 354 -6.18 -44.12 33.27
C VAL A 354 -6.86 -44.23 31.90
N GLY A 355 -7.76 -45.20 31.70
CA GLY A 355 -8.28 -45.53 30.36
C GLY A 355 -9.03 -44.38 29.66
N VAL A 356 -9.65 -43.48 30.42
CA VAL A 356 -10.28 -42.26 29.87
C VAL A 356 -9.23 -41.30 29.32
N ILE A 357 -8.10 -41.14 30.01
CA ILE A 357 -6.99 -40.26 29.60
C ILE A 357 -6.32 -40.84 28.35
N GLU A 358 -6.07 -42.15 28.32
CA GLU A 358 -5.52 -42.84 27.15
C GLU A 358 -6.42 -42.66 25.90
N THR A 359 -7.74 -42.78 26.08
CA THR A 359 -8.71 -42.55 25.00
C THR A 359 -8.65 -41.11 24.50
N ARG A 360 -8.55 -40.12 25.40
CA ARG A 360 -8.41 -38.70 25.05
C ARG A 360 -7.11 -38.42 24.28
N ILE A 361 -5.99 -39.02 24.69
CA ILE A 361 -4.71 -38.91 23.97
C ILE A 361 -4.84 -39.48 22.55
N SER A 362 -5.47 -40.65 22.42
CA SER A 362 -5.72 -41.27 21.11
C SER A 362 -6.58 -40.39 20.20
N GLN A 363 -7.66 -39.82 20.74
CA GLN A 363 -8.53 -38.88 20.01
C GLN A 363 -7.76 -37.62 19.60
N GLU A 364 -6.93 -37.06 20.47
CA GLU A 364 -6.13 -35.87 20.17
C GLU A 364 -5.09 -36.13 19.07
N ARG A 365 -4.46 -37.31 19.08
CA ARG A 365 -3.55 -37.73 18.00
C ARG A 365 -4.27 -37.85 16.66
N SER A 366 -5.42 -38.53 16.65
CA SER A 366 -6.23 -38.68 15.43
C SER A 366 -6.71 -37.33 14.91
N PHE A 367 -7.10 -36.40 15.79
CA PHE A 367 -7.47 -35.05 15.41
C PHE A 367 -6.29 -34.29 14.78
N ARG A 368 -5.09 -34.42 15.37
CA ARG A 368 -3.88 -33.79 14.82
C ARG A 368 -3.48 -34.35 13.46
N ASP A 369 -3.66 -35.65 13.23
CA ASP A 369 -3.40 -36.26 11.92
C ASP A 369 -4.34 -35.66 10.85
N GLU A 370 -5.60 -35.40 11.19
CA GLU A 370 -6.53 -34.72 10.30
C GLU A 370 -6.13 -33.25 10.05
N LEU A 371 -5.65 -32.52 11.05
CA LEU A 371 -5.11 -31.16 10.88
C LEU A 371 -3.89 -31.14 9.95
N TRP A 372 -2.98 -32.12 10.06
CA TRP A 372 -1.85 -32.26 9.15
C TRP A 372 -2.30 -32.54 7.72
N ALA A 373 -3.32 -33.37 7.54
CA ALA A 373 -3.90 -33.65 6.23
C ALA A 373 -4.55 -32.40 5.62
N ASP A 374 -5.25 -31.59 6.42
CA ASP A 374 -5.79 -30.29 5.98
C ASP A 374 -4.68 -29.32 5.58
N TRP A 375 -3.62 -29.23 6.40
CA TRP A 375 -2.49 -28.34 6.11
C TRP A 375 -1.78 -28.75 4.82
N ALA A 376 -1.55 -30.05 4.60
CA ALA A 376 -0.93 -30.56 3.39
C ALA A 376 -1.78 -30.28 2.14
N ALA A 377 -3.12 -30.41 2.24
CA ALA A 377 -4.03 -30.07 1.16
C ALA A 377 -4.03 -28.56 0.86
N GLU A 378 -3.98 -27.72 1.90
CA GLU A 378 -3.91 -26.27 1.77
C GLU A 378 -2.59 -25.83 1.11
N TYR A 379 -1.46 -26.37 1.58
CA TYR A 379 -0.14 -26.06 1.05
C TYR A 379 -0.02 -26.44 -0.43
N LYS A 380 -0.54 -27.61 -0.80
CA LYS A 380 -0.62 -28.02 -2.21
C LYS A 380 -1.42 -27.04 -3.06
N THR A 381 -2.56 -26.55 -2.54
CA THR A 381 -3.39 -25.54 -3.23
C THR A 381 -2.62 -24.22 -3.42
N ILE A 382 -1.82 -23.81 -2.41
CA ILE A 382 -0.95 -22.62 -2.48
C ILE A 382 0.10 -22.80 -3.58
N GLU A 383 0.79 -23.95 -3.64
CA GLU A 383 1.78 -24.24 -4.69
C GLU A 383 1.17 -24.16 -6.10
N GLU A 384 -0.03 -24.71 -6.29
CA GLU A 384 -0.74 -24.67 -7.57
C GLU A 384 -1.14 -23.23 -7.95
N CYS A 385 -1.63 -22.44 -6.99
CA CYS A 385 -1.99 -21.04 -7.23
C CYS A 385 -0.79 -20.17 -7.63
N VAL A 386 0.37 -20.39 -6.99
CA VAL A 386 1.61 -19.67 -7.31
C VAL A 386 2.08 -20.00 -8.73
N LYS A 387 2.06 -21.28 -9.13
CA LYS A 387 2.43 -21.72 -10.50
C LYS A 387 1.56 -21.08 -11.57
N LEU A 388 0.25 -20.94 -11.34
CA LEU A 388 -0.66 -20.29 -12.29
C LEU A 388 -0.36 -18.79 -12.44
N GLN A 389 -0.04 -18.09 -11.35
CA GLN A 389 0.30 -16.66 -11.42
C GLN A 389 1.60 -16.41 -12.21
N GLU A 390 2.60 -17.29 -12.10
CA GLU A 390 3.82 -17.17 -12.89
C GLU A 390 3.54 -17.29 -14.40
N GLN A 391 2.61 -18.16 -14.78
CA GLN A 391 2.20 -18.34 -16.19
C GLN A 391 1.42 -17.14 -16.74
N GLU A 392 0.55 -16.51 -15.94
CA GLU A 392 -0.13 -15.27 -16.33
C GLU A 392 0.84 -14.09 -16.43
N ASN A 393 1.76 -13.95 -15.49
CA ASN A 393 2.73 -12.84 -15.45
C ASN A 393 3.72 -12.88 -16.63
N SER A 394 4.07 -14.07 -17.15
CA SER A 394 4.96 -14.20 -18.31
C SER A 394 4.39 -13.62 -19.61
N SER A 395 3.09 -13.29 -19.64
CA SER A 395 2.42 -12.67 -20.79
C SER A 395 2.43 -11.14 -20.77
N MET A 396 2.92 -10.53 -19.68
CA MET A 396 2.96 -9.09 -19.51
C MET A 396 4.28 -8.49 -20.04
N PRO A 397 4.27 -7.24 -20.59
CA PRO A 397 5.48 -6.60 -21.13
C PRO A 397 6.56 -6.26 -20.09
N VAL A 398 6.24 -6.44 -18.80
CA VAL A 398 7.12 -6.17 -17.65
C VAL A 398 7.13 -7.42 -16.79
N GLU A 399 8.31 -7.99 -16.54
CA GLU A 399 8.49 -9.07 -15.58
C GLU A 399 8.17 -8.54 -14.17
N LEU A 400 6.95 -8.83 -13.70
CA LEU A 400 6.64 -8.74 -12.27
C LEU A 400 7.40 -9.85 -11.56
N GLY A 401 8.10 -9.51 -10.48
CA GLY A 401 8.95 -10.46 -9.74
C GLY A 401 8.24 -11.77 -9.40
N HIS A 402 9.00 -12.87 -9.38
CA HIS A 402 8.50 -14.21 -9.05
C HIS A 402 7.76 -14.21 -7.71
N VAL A 403 6.51 -14.65 -7.72
CA VAL A 403 5.75 -14.90 -6.49
C VAL A 403 6.28 -16.21 -5.92
N SER A 404 6.78 -16.19 -4.69
CA SER A 404 7.27 -17.39 -4.00
C SER A 404 6.65 -17.52 -2.61
N HIS A 405 6.65 -18.74 -2.09
CA HIS A 405 6.25 -19.05 -0.71
C HIS A 405 7.28 -20.03 -0.14
N TYR A 406 7.46 -20.00 1.18
CA TYR A 406 8.40 -20.86 1.88
C TYR A 406 7.93 -21.12 3.30
N ILE A 407 8.39 -22.23 3.87
CA ILE A 407 8.22 -22.54 5.29
C ILE A 407 9.41 -21.94 6.02
N ARG A 408 9.13 -21.15 7.06
CA ARG A 408 10.15 -20.57 7.94
C ARG A 408 10.01 -21.16 9.32
N GLU A 409 11.12 -21.54 9.93
CA GLU A 409 11.15 -21.80 11.37
C GLU A 409 10.99 -20.45 12.11
N GLY A 410 10.10 -20.42 13.08
CA GLY A 410 9.81 -19.23 13.87
C GLY A 410 9.16 -19.64 15.17
N ASP A 411 9.16 -18.73 16.14
CA ASP A 411 8.48 -18.98 17.40
C ASP A 411 6.97 -18.74 17.30
N LEU A 412 6.28 -19.15 18.37
CA LEU A 412 4.84 -19.03 18.49
C LEU A 412 4.35 -17.57 18.42
N PHE A 413 5.11 -16.62 18.96
CA PHE A 413 4.70 -15.22 18.94
C PHE A 413 4.69 -14.69 17.51
N ASP A 414 5.73 -14.97 16.72
CA ASP A 414 5.80 -14.57 15.31
C ASP A 414 4.62 -15.10 14.51
N LEU A 415 4.28 -16.38 14.71
CA LEU A 415 3.14 -17.00 14.03
C LEU A 415 1.82 -16.31 14.40
N VAL A 416 1.58 -16.10 15.70
CA VAL A 416 0.36 -15.48 16.21
C VAL A 416 0.27 -14.01 15.74
N GLN A 417 1.36 -13.25 15.83
CA GLN A 417 1.42 -11.87 15.36
C GLN A 417 1.14 -11.80 13.85
N THR A 418 1.72 -12.70 13.05
CA THR A 418 1.48 -12.76 11.60
C THR A 418 0.01 -12.99 11.27
N ILE A 419 -0.65 -13.93 11.97
CA ILE A 419 -2.08 -14.22 11.76
C ILE A 419 -2.95 -13.01 12.10
N VAL A 420 -2.67 -12.34 13.24
CA VAL A 420 -3.41 -11.16 13.68
C VAL A 420 -3.22 -10.00 12.71
N SER A 421 -1.98 -9.68 12.32
CA SER A 421 -1.70 -8.60 11.35
C SER A 421 -2.35 -8.85 10.00
N ASN A 422 -2.32 -10.08 9.48
CA ASN A 422 -2.96 -10.42 8.21
C ASN A 422 -4.49 -10.28 8.25
N THR A 423 -5.10 -10.42 9.43
CA THR A 423 -6.56 -10.35 9.57
C THR A 423 -7.10 -8.94 9.34
N ASP A 424 -6.33 -7.90 9.68
CA ASP A 424 -6.72 -6.53 9.40
C ASP A 424 -6.51 -6.15 7.93
N MET A 425 -5.63 -6.87 7.23
CA MET A 425 -5.36 -6.65 5.80
C MET A 425 -6.32 -7.42 4.87
N ILE A 426 -6.87 -8.55 5.31
CA ILE A 426 -7.72 -9.43 4.49
C ILE A 426 -9.18 -9.29 4.95
N VAL A 427 -10.05 -8.72 4.12
CA VAL A 427 -11.46 -8.51 4.49
C VAL A 427 -12.15 -9.86 4.70
N GLY A 428 -12.91 -9.99 5.79
CA GLY A 428 -13.61 -11.24 6.13
C GLY A 428 -12.73 -12.28 6.83
N ALA A 429 -11.40 -12.09 6.89
CA ALA A 429 -10.50 -12.99 7.62
C ALA A 429 -10.79 -13.07 9.13
N ARG A 430 -11.44 -12.04 9.69
CA ARG A 430 -11.92 -12.05 11.09
C ARG A 430 -12.88 -13.21 11.37
N MET A 431 -13.62 -13.69 10.37
CA MET A 431 -14.55 -14.82 10.51
C MET A 431 -13.83 -16.18 10.54
N ASP A 432 -12.59 -16.21 10.04
CA ASP A 432 -11.74 -17.40 9.95
C ASP A 432 -10.74 -17.49 11.11
N MET A 433 -10.54 -16.39 11.85
CA MET A 433 -9.61 -16.35 12.97
C MET A 433 -10.12 -17.21 14.15
N PRO A 434 -9.26 -18.03 14.77
CA PRO A 434 -9.56 -18.68 16.05
C PRO A 434 -10.00 -17.69 17.12
N THR A 435 -11.05 -18.04 17.87
CA THR A 435 -11.54 -17.21 18.97
C THR A 435 -10.48 -17.05 20.06
N GLY A 436 -10.31 -15.83 20.60
CA GLY A 436 -9.35 -15.57 21.67
C GLY A 436 -7.91 -15.31 21.21
N LEU A 437 -7.64 -15.34 19.89
CA LEU A 437 -6.28 -15.21 19.38
C LEU A 437 -5.69 -13.81 19.58
N VAL A 438 -6.51 -12.77 19.47
CA VAL A 438 -6.11 -11.37 19.70
C VAL A 438 -5.71 -11.16 21.16
N GLU A 439 -6.48 -11.74 22.08
CA GLU A 439 -6.26 -11.70 23.52
C GLU A 439 -4.98 -12.45 23.89
N ARG A 440 -4.81 -13.66 23.35
CA ARG A 440 -3.58 -14.46 23.52
C ARG A 440 -2.35 -13.71 23.01
N ARG A 441 -2.44 -13.07 21.85
CA ARG A 441 -1.38 -12.22 21.29
C ARG A 441 -1.07 -11.05 22.22
N ASN A 442 -2.10 -10.37 22.72
CA ASN A 442 -1.94 -9.24 23.64
C ASN A 442 -1.29 -9.65 24.95
N GLU A 443 -1.64 -10.81 25.50
CA GLU A 443 -1.02 -11.37 26.70
C GLU A 443 0.47 -11.59 26.48
N MET A 444 0.87 -12.20 25.35
CA MET A 444 2.28 -12.37 25.00
C MET A 444 3.02 -11.03 24.87
N LEU A 445 2.41 -10.03 24.24
CA LEU A 445 2.98 -8.67 24.15
C LEU A 445 3.18 -8.05 25.53
N TRP A 446 2.21 -8.21 26.44
CA TRP A 446 2.30 -7.70 27.80
C TRP A 446 3.38 -8.42 28.61
N GLU A 447 3.52 -9.73 28.48
CA GLU A 447 4.59 -10.47 29.13
C GLU A 447 5.98 -10.00 28.68
N ILE A 448 6.16 -9.77 27.37
CA ILE A 448 7.42 -9.25 26.81
C ILE A 448 7.65 -7.80 27.28
N ALA A 449 6.63 -6.94 27.22
CA ALA A 449 6.71 -5.56 27.67
C ALA A 449 6.97 -5.43 29.19
N ALA A 450 6.43 -6.35 30.00
CA ALA A 450 6.64 -6.36 31.45
C ALA A 450 8.09 -6.71 31.82
N ARG A 451 8.77 -7.53 31.01
CA ARG A 451 10.21 -7.81 31.18
C ARG A 451 11.06 -6.58 30.85
N ASN A 452 10.60 -5.73 29.93
CA ASN A 452 11.24 -4.47 29.54
C ASN A 452 10.47 -3.25 30.06
N GLY A 453 10.31 -3.13 31.39
CA GLY A 453 9.33 -2.27 32.07
C GLY A 453 9.12 -0.82 31.58
N ASP A 454 10.04 -0.25 30.81
CA ASP A 454 9.87 1.00 30.04
C ASP A 454 8.68 0.93 29.05
N VAL A 455 8.59 -0.11 28.23
CA VAL A 455 7.52 -0.26 27.22
C VAL A 455 6.17 -0.51 27.88
N GLY A 456 6.14 -1.33 28.93
CA GLY A 456 4.92 -1.60 29.69
C GLY A 456 4.33 -0.34 30.32
N GLN A 457 5.17 0.53 30.90
CA GLN A 457 4.74 1.81 31.46
C GLN A 457 4.22 2.76 30.39
N TYR A 458 4.90 2.83 29.23
CA TYR A 458 4.45 3.64 28.10
C TYR A 458 3.07 3.21 27.59
N LEU A 459 2.87 1.91 27.33
CA LEU A 459 1.59 1.39 26.85
C LEU A 459 0.44 1.68 27.83
N LEU A 460 0.68 1.59 29.14
CA LEU A 460 -0.33 1.91 30.17
C LEU A 460 -0.67 3.40 30.24
N SER A 461 0.26 4.28 29.82
CA SER A 461 0.04 5.73 29.81
C SER A 461 -0.86 6.21 28.68
N LEU A 462 -1.02 5.40 27.62
CA LEU A 462 -1.78 5.77 26.43
C LEU A 462 -3.30 5.57 26.62
N PRO A 463 -4.13 6.44 26.00
CA PRO A 463 -5.56 6.20 25.81
C PRO A 463 -5.83 4.86 25.12
N GLU A 464 -7.01 4.26 25.33
CA GLU A 464 -7.33 2.91 24.85
C GLU A 464 -7.16 2.71 23.33
N ILE A 465 -7.56 3.70 22.54
CA ILE A 465 -7.45 3.67 21.07
C ILE A 465 -5.96 3.69 20.64
N GLU A 466 -5.19 4.64 21.18
CA GLU A 466 -3.76 4.78 20.88
C GLU A 466 -2.95 3.60 21.39
N ARG A 467 -3.34 3.02 22.54
CA ARG A 467 -2.71 1.84 23.12
C ARG A 467 -2.84 0.63 22.21
N LYS A 468 -4.01 0.44 21.58
CA LYS A 468 -4.22 -0.66 20.64
C LYS A 468 -3.27 -0.54 19.44
N GLU A 469 -3.20 0.63 18.83
CA GLU A 469 -2.30 0.89 17.70
C GLU A 469 -0.82 0.74 18.09
N ALA A 470 -0.45 1.23 19.28
CA ALA A 470 0.90 1.06 19.82
C ALA A 470 1.25 -0.42 20.06
N MET A 471 0.30 -1.24 20.53
CA MET A 471 0.50 -2.68 20.70
C MET A 471 0.68 -3.40 19.36
N ASP A 472 -0.10 -3.04 18.34
CA ASP A 472 0.03 -3.63 17.00
C ASP A 472 1.41 -3.34 16.39
N ARG A 473 1.89 -2.10 16.53
CA ARG A 473 3.22 -1.67 16.09
C ARG A 473 4.35 -2.30 16.89
N TYR A 474 4.19 -2.38 18.21
CA TYR A 474 5.15 -3.06 19.07
C TYR A 474 5.30 -4.54 18.66
N GLY A 475 4.19 -5.21 18.35
CA GLY A 475 4.22 -6.57 17.85
C GLY A 475 4.93 -6.73 16.51
N ALA A 476 4.71 -5.81 15.57
CA ALA A 476 5.43 -5.79 14.29
C ALA A 476 6.95 -5.62 14.47
N LEU A 477 7.36 -4.75 15.40
CA LEU A 477 8.77 -4.56 15.79
C LEU A 477 9.38 -5.83 16.37
N LEU A 478 8.68 -6.47 17.31
CA LEU A 478 9.14 -7.70 17.94
C LEU A 478 9.28 -8.86 16.94
N ALA A 479 8.41 -8.92 15.94
CA ALA A 479 8.47 -9.94 14.89
C ALA A 479 9.69 -9.80 13.96
N ALA A 480 10.32 -8.61 13.92
CA ALA A 480 11.56 -8.37 13.19
C ALA A 480 12.82 -8.65 14.03
N VAL A 481 12.67 -8.96 15.32
CA VAL A 481 13.77 -9.14 16.29
C VAL A 481 13.81 -10.60 16.76
N PRO A 482 15.01 -11.22 16.81
CA PRO A 482 15.17 -12.57 17.36
C PRO A 482 14.64 -12.69 18.79
N GLU A 483 14.02 -13.84 19.13
CA GLU A 483 13.35 -14.09 20.42
C GLU A 483 14.20 -13.68 21.64
N ASN A 484 15.49 -14.04 21.64
CA ASN A 484 16.43 -13.77 22.73
C ASN A 484 16.72 -12.28 22.96
N ARG A 485 16.39 -11.41 22.00
CA ARG A 485 16.64 -9.96 22.05
C ARG A 485 15.36 -9.13 22.15
N ARG A 486 14.19 -9.77 22.13
CA ARG A 486 12.89 -9.06 22.20
C ARG A 486 12.72 -8.22 23.45
N ALA A 487 13.26 -8.67 24.58
CA ALA A 487 13.24 -7.93 25.84
C ALA A 487 14.17 -6.69 25.83
N GLU A 488 14.98 -6.47 24.79
CA GLU A 488 15.84 -5.28 24.64
C GLU A 488 15.13 -4.14 23.88
N VAL A 489 13.98 -4.40 23.25
CA VAL A 489 13.24 -3.42 22.43
C VAL A 489 12.58 -2.36 23.33
N SER A 490 13.12 -1.14 23.33
CA SER A 490 12.70 -0.03 24.20
C SER A 490 11.67 0.92 23.56
N VAL A 491 11.14 1.86 24.35
CA VAL A 491 10.23 2.91 23.86
C VAL A 491 10.90 3.79 22.80
N SER A 492 12.22 4.00 22.86
CA SER A 492 12.94 4.77 21.84
C SER A 492 12.88 4.11 20.46
N SER A 493 12.98 2.79 20.38
CA SER A 493 12.84 2.04 19.11
C SER A 493 11.40 2.07 18.58
N LEU A 494 10.41 2.11 19.49
CA LEU A 494 9.00 2.29 19.13
C LEU A 494 8.72 3.71 18.60
N ARG A 495 9.29 4.74 19.24
CA ARG A 495 9.16 6.14 18.83
C ARG A 495 9.85 6.43 17.51
N GLU A 496 11.02 5.85 17.25
CA GLU A 496 11.73 6.00 15.98
C GLU A 496 10.91 5.48 14.78
N GLN A 497 10.09 4.43 14.96
CA GLN A 497 9.14 3.99 13.93
C GLN A 497 7.88 4.87 13.83
N LEU A 498 7.46 5.52 14.93
CA LEU A 498 6.35 6.48 14.92
C LEU A 498 6.75 7.81 14.25
N GLU A 499 7.99 8.27 14.44
CA GLU A 499 8.52 9.51 13.87
C GLU A 499 8.86 9.38 12.38
N ASN A 500 9.18 8.17 11.91
CA ASN A 500 9.48 7.88 10.50
C ASN A 500 8.23 7.61 9.63
N MET A 501 7.02 7.81 10.16
CA MET A 501 5.80 7.76 9.34
C MET A 501 5.46 9.13 8.74
N PRO A 502 4.96 9.18 7.50
CA PRO A 502 4.22 10.35 7.04
C PRO A 502 3.01 10.55 7.98
N PRO A 503 2.65 11.80 8.32
CA PRO A 503 1.55 12.08 9.24
C PRO A 503 0.27 11.40 8.76
N THR A 504 -0.42 10.74 9.68
CA THR A 504 -1.74 10.16 9.48
C THR A 504 -2.72 11.29 9.13
N PHE A 505 -2.87 11.60 7.85
CA PHE A 505 -4.04 12.34 7.39
C PHE A 505 -5.19 11.34 7.41
N LEU A 506 -6.07 11.50 8.39
CA LEU A 506 -7.54 11.43 8.30
C LEU A 506 -8.10 11.08 9.69
N GLU A 507 -8.47 12.10 10.46
CA GLU A 507 -9.69 11.98 11.25
C GLU A 507 -10.86 11.88 10.25
N PRO A 508 -11.80 10.94 10.42
CA PRO A 508 -13.08 11.05 9.76
C PRO A 508 -13.87 12.15 10.50
N THR A 509 -13.87 13.36 9.95
CA THR A 509 -14.89 14.35 10.31
C THR A 509 -16.24 13.80 9.83
N TYR A 510 -16.93 13.08 10.70
CA TYR A 510 -18.36 12.90 10.60
C TYR A 510 -19.02 14.24 10.92
N GLY A 511 -19.47 14.93 9.87
CA GLY A 511 -20.44 16.01 9.90
C GLY A 511 -21.61 15.64 9.02
#